data_AF-A0A231QFU7-F1
#
_entry.id   AF-A0A231QFU7-F1
#
_cell.length_a   1.000
_cell.length_b   1.000
_cell.length_c   1.000
_cell.angle_alpha   90.00
_cell.angle_beta   90.00
_cell.angle_gamma   90.00
#
_symmetry.space_group_name_H-M   'P 1'
#
loop_
_entity.id
_entity.type
_entity.pdbx_description
1 polymer ?
#
loop_
_entity_poly.entity_id
_entity_poly.type
_entity_poly.pdbx_seq_one_letter_code
_entity_poly.pdbx_strand_id
1 'polypeptide(L)'
;MEIKKQVNLTADVVDDKGNVLAQMQSILSGDGSTPVIRTNGYGSVIGYNDDGTVIVSEHLDNKLKDAQTEMMAEAIRVQKELTEANGIDPSVVNIIGAEKEGNTNE
;
A
#
# COMPACT_ATOMS: atom_id res chain seq x y z
N MET A 1 18.21 18.61 15.76
CA MET A 1 16.99 18.61 14.92
C MET A 1 17.20 17.56 13.86
N GLU A 2 16.39 16.51 13.87
CA GLU A 2 16.42 15.46 12.85
C GLU A 2 15.32 15.77 11.84
N ILE A 3 15.67 15.86 10.56
CA ILE A 3 14.70 16.09 9.48
C ILE A 3 14.36 14.73 8.89
N LYS A 4 13.09 14.30 9.00
CA LYS A 4 12.61 13.05 8.41
C LYS A 4 11.85 13.33 7.12
N LYS A 5 12.28 12.70 6.03
CA LYS A 5 11.59 12.75 4.74
C LYS A 5 10.51 11.68 4.70
N GLN A 6 9.31 12.04 4.27
CA GLN A 6 8.22 11.09 4.03
C GLN A 6 7.64 11.30 2.64
N VAL A 7 7.16 10.22 2.03
CA VAL A 7 6.43 10.22 0.77
C VAL A 7 5.04 9.66 1.01
N ASN A 8 4.02 10.41 0.59
CA ASN A 8 2.64 9.93 0.56
C ASN A 8 2.32 9.50 -0.87
N LEU A 9 2.09 8.19 -1.06
CA LEU A 9 1.57 7.66 -2.31
C LEU A 9 0.04 7.63 -2.22
N THR A 10 -0.63 8.11 -3.26
CA THR A 10 -2.10 8.10 -3.39
C THR A 10 -2.47 7.67 -4.80
N ALA A 11 -3.43 6.78 -4.93
CA ALA A 11 -3.95 6.32 -6.22
C ALA A 11 -5.47 6.13 -6.16
N ASP A 12 -6.18 6.57 -7.20
CA ASP A 12 -7.61 6.31 -7.35
C ASP A 12 -7.81 5.11 -8.29
N VAL A 13 -8.72 4.22 -7.93
CA VAL A 13 -9.17 3.09 -8.76
C VAL A 13 -10.46 3.51 -9.44
N VAL A 14 -10.47 3.54 -10.78
CA VAL A 14 -11.61 4.02 -11.57
C VAL A 14 -12.27 2.92 -12.40
N ASP A 15 -13.59 3.03 -12.61
CA ASP A 15 -14.31 2.17 -13.56
C ASP A 15 -14.10 2.61 -15.01
N ASP A 16 -14.66 1.87 -15.97
CA ASP A 16 -14.52 2.19 -17.41
C ASP A 16 -15.25 3.48 -17.81
N LYS A 17 -16.08 4.03 -16.91
CA LYS A 17 -16.82 5.29 -17.09
C LYS A 17 -16.13 6.46 -16.36
N GLY A 18 -15.00 6.21 -15.68
CA GLY A 18 -14.25 7.22 -14.93
C GLY A 18 -14.76 7.49 -13.51
N ASN A 19 -15.67 6.68 -12.97
CA ASN A 19 -16.12 6.82 -11.59
C ASN A 19 -15.07 6.25 -10.64
N VAL A 20 -14.74 6.98 -9.56
CA VAL A 20 -13.83 6.50 -8.52
C VAL A 20 -14.53 5.43 -7.69
N LEU A 21 -13.95 4.24 -7.72
CA LEU A 21 -14.43 3.05 -7.03
C LEU A 21 -13.76 2.85 -5.68
N ALA A 22 -12.49 3.23 -5.58
CA ALA A 22 -11.72 3.20 -4.35
C ALA A 22 -10.56 4.19 -4.43
N GLN A 23 -10.04 4.59 -3.28
CA GLN A 23 -8.76 5.29 -3.17
C GLN A 23 -7.81 4.48 -2.31
N MET A 24 -6.57 4.41 -2.74
CA MET A 24 -5.48 3.76 -2.03
C MET A 24 -4.46 4.79 -1.60
N GLN A 25 -3.88 4.58 -0.42
CA GLN A 25 -2.80 5.42 0.07
C GLN A 25 -1.77 4.63 0.88
N SER A 26 -0.53 5.09 0.85
CA SER A 26 0.54 4.60 1.71
C SER A 26 1.45 5.75 2.13
N ILE A 27 1.97 5.68 3.36
CA ILE A 27 2.92 6.65 3.90
C ILE A 27 4.25 5.92 4.04
N LEU A 28 5.29 6.44 3.39
CA LEU A 28 6.60 5.81 3.27
C LEU A 28 7.65 6.70 3.94
N SER A 29 8.36 6.11 4.90
CA SER A 29 9.36 6.78 5.75
C SER A 29 10.80 6.35 5.42
N GLY A 30 10.98 5.24 4.69
CA GLY A 30 12.29 4.64 4.49
C GLY A 30 12.91 4.07 5.75
N ASP A 31 12.11 3.54 6.67
CA ASP A 31 12.57 2.92 7.92
C ASP A 31 12.85 1.41 7.77
N GLY A 32 12.88 0.90 6.54
CA GLY A 32 13.03 -0.54 6.26
C GLY A 32 11.74 -1.35 6.46
N SER A 33 10.66 -0.80 7.00
CA SER A 33 9.42 -1.56 7.20
C SER A 33 8.72 -1.87 5.87
N THR A 34 7.97 -2.97 5.86
CA THR A 34 7.07 -3.30 4.74
C THR A 34 5.93 -2.30 4.62
N PRO A 35 5.71 -1.68 3.45
CA PRO A 35 4.63 -0.72 3.25
C PRO A 35 3.27 -1.30 3.58
N VAL A 36 2.40 -0.47 4.13
CA VAL A 36 0.98 -0.80 4.32
C VAL A 36 0.16 0.05 3.38
N ILE A 37 -0.68 -0.60 2.59
CA ILE A 37 -1.65 0.08 1.73
C ILE A 37 -2.97 0.18 2.48
N ARG A 38 -3.51 1.40 2.62
CA ARG A 38 -4.88 1.62 3.05
C ARG A 38 -5.76 1.80 1.82
N THR A 39 -6.77 0.98 1.68
CA THR A 39 -7.80 1.10 0.63
C THR A 39 -9.11 1.57 1.25
N ASN A 40 -9.66 2.67 0.73
CA ASN A 40 -10.99 3.17 1.05
C ASN A 40 -11.90 2.92 -0.16
N GLY A 41 -12.92 2.09 -0.02
CA GLY A 41 -13.91 1.83 -1.07
C GLY A 41 -14.98 2.92 -1.12
N TYR A 42 -15.31 3.38 -2.33
CA TYR A 42 -16.41 4.31 -2.63
C TYR A 42 -17.50 3.68 -3.51
N GLY A 43 -17.27 2.45 -3.98
CA GLY A 43 -18.23 1.71 -4.79
C GLY A 43 -19.56 1.46 -4.05
N SER A 44 -20.65 1.44 -4.82
CA SER A 44 -21.97 1.08 -4.29
C SER A 44 -22.00 -0.42 -3.96
N VAL A 45 -22.15 -0.74 -2.67
CA VAL A 45 -22.36 -2.10 -2.21
C VAL A 45 -23.75 -2.57 -2.64
N ILE A 46 -23.83 -3.73 -3.30
CA ILE A 46 -25.10 -4.34 -3.72
C ILE A 46 -25.76 -5.03 -2.52
N GLY A 47 -24.96 -5.67 -1.67
CA GLY A 47 -25.41 -6.37 -0.46
C GLY A 47 -24.26 -7.03 0.27
N TYR A 48 -24.59 -7.94 1.18
CA TYR A 48 -23.63 -8.76 1.93
C TYR A 48 -24.12 -10.20 1.98
N ASN A 49 -23.20 -11.16 1.97
CA ASN A 49 -23.51 -12.55 2.29
C ASN A 49 -23.65 -12.73 3.81
N ASP A 50 -24.22 -13.86 4.24
CA ASP A 50 -24.43 -14.17 5.66
C ASP A 50 -23.12 -14.26 6.48
N ASP A 51 -21.98 -14.47 5.82
CA ASP A 51 -20.65 -14.46 6.43
C ASP A 51 -20.02 -13.05 6.54
N GLY A 52 -20.75 -12.02 6.07
CA GLY A 52 -20.31 -10.63 6.07
C GLY A 52 -19.43 -10.24 4.88
N THR A 53 -19.17 -11.14 3.92
CA THR A 53 -18.46 -10.78 2.69
C THR A 53 -19.32 -9.84 1.83
N VAL A 54 -18.68 -8.80 1.27
CA VAL A 54 -19.38 -7.76 0.51
C VAL A 54 -19.74 -8.28 -0.88
N ILE A 55 -20.96 -7.97 -1.34
CA ILE A 55 -21.39 -8.23 -2.71
C ILE A 55 -21.21 -6.94 -3.51
N VAL A 56 -20.27 -6.98 -4.43
CA VAL A 56 -19.99 -5.95 -5.42
C VAL A 56 -20.02 -6.54 -6.83
N SER A 57 -19.95 -5.71 -7.88
CA SER A 57 -19.79 -6.24 -9.23
C SER A 57 -18.44 -6.97 -9.36
N GLU A 58 -18.40 -8.13 -10.02
CA GLU A 58 -17.13 -8.88 -10.24
C GLU A 58 -16.05 -8.02 -10.92
N HIS A 59 -16.46 -7.09 -11.79
CA HIS A 59 -15.55 -6.15 -12.45
C HIS A 59 -14.85 -5.21 -11.46
N LEU A 60 -15.53 -4.84 -10.36
CA LEU A 60 -14.94 -4.03 -9.31
C LEU A 60 -13.89 -4.82 -8.52
N ASP A 61 -14.19 -6.07 -8.18
CA ASP A 61 -13.34 -6.88 -7.30
C ASP A 61 -12.00 -7.23 -7.95
N ASN A 62 -12.01 -7.62 -9.23
CA ASN A 62 -10.79 -7.89 -9.98
C ASN A 62 -9.93 -6.62 -10.17
N LYS A 63 -10.56 -5.49 -10.53
CA LYS A 63 -9.85 -4.21 -10.69
C LYS A 63 -9.21 -3.75 -9.38
N LEU A 64 -9.89 -3.93 -8.25
CA LEU A 64 -9.36 -3.54 -6.95
C LEU A 64 -8.13 -4.37 -6.59
N LYS A 65 -8.17 -5.68 -6.85
CA LYS A 65 -7.06 -6.60 -6.60
C LYS A 65 -5.82 -6.28 -7.44
N ASP A 66 -6.01 -6.01 -8.73
CA ASP A 66 -4.92 -5.64 -9.63
C ASP A 66 -4.30 -4.30 -9.19
N ALA A 67 -5.15 -3.30 -8.91
CA ALA A 67 -4.69 -2.00 -8.46
C ALA A 67 -3.95 -2.07 -7.11
N GLN A 68 -4.40 -2.91 -6.17
CA GLN A 68 -3.69 -3.15 -4.90
C GLN A 68 -2.30 -3.74 -5.12
N THR A 69 -2.16 -4.64 -6.10
CA THR A 69 -0.88 -5.25 -6.47
C THR A 69 0.08 -4.22 -7.04
N GLU A 70 -0.39 -3.39 -7.97
CA GLU A 70 0.39 -2.30 -8.57
C GLU A 70 0.82 -1.26 -7.53
N MET A 71 -0.11 -0.84 -6.67
CA MET A 71 0.16 0.10 -5.59
C MET A 71 1.19 -0.45 -4.60
N MET A 72 1.10 -1.74 -4.24
CA MET A 72 2.06 -2.36 -3.34
C MET A 72 3.46 -2.45 -3.97
N ALA A 73 3.54 -2.79 -5.26
CA ALA A 73 4.82 -2.85 -5.97
C ALA A 73 5.52 -1.48 -5.99
N GLU A 74 4.77 -0.41 -6.30
CA GLU A 74 5.30 0.95 -6.30
C GLU A 74 5.68 1.42 -4.89
N ALA A 75 4.86 1.09 -3.89
CA ALA A 75 5.17 1.41 -2.49
C ALA A 75 6.45 0.72 -2.02
N ILE A 76 6.65 -0.56 -2.36
CA ILE A 76 7.90 -1.28 -2.06
C ILE A 76 9.08 -0.60 -2.75
N ARG A 77 8.96 -0.25 -4.04
CA ARG A 77 10.03 0.41 -4.80
C ARG A 77 10.46 1.72 -4.12
N VAL A 78 9.50 2.59 -3.83
CA VAL A 78 9.79 3.89 -3.20
C VAL A 78 10.30 3.73 -1.78
N GLN A 79 9.75 2.79 -1.00
CA GLN A 79 10.23 2.51 0.36
C GLN A 79 11.68 2.01 0.34
N LYS A 80 12.07 1.16 -0.62
CA LYS A 80 13.47 0.73 -0.79
C LYS A 80 14.41 1.89 -1.10
N GLU A 81 14.01 2.79 -2.00
CA GLU A 81 14.80 4.00 -2.33
C GLU A 81 14.99 4.91 -1.12
N LEU A 82 13.93 5.11 -0.32
CA LEU A 82 14.01 5.89 0.92
C LEU A 82 14.85 5.18 1.98
N THR A 83 14.73 3.86 2.09
CA THR A 83 15.47 3.02 3.05
C THR A 83 16.98 3.07 2.76
N GLU A 84 17.37 2.93 1.50
CA GLU A 84 18.76 3.07 1.07
C GLU A 84 19.30 4.49 1.32
N ALA A 85 18.52 5.53 1.01
CA ALA A 85 18.89 6.91 1.28
C ALA A 85 19.08 7.21 2.77
N ASN A 86 18.41 6.46 3.65
CA ASN A 86 18.54 6.53 5.11
C ASN A 86 19.66 5.63 5.66
N GLY A 87 20.39 4.89 4.81
CA GLY A 87 21.49 4.02 5.21
C GLY A 87 21.08 2.66 5.78
N ILE A 88 19.83 2.24 5.55
CA ILE A 88 19.29 0.94 5.96
C ILE A 88 19.33 0.00 4.73
N ASP A 89 19.48 -1.30 4.95
CA ASP A 89 19.46 -2.29 3.86
C ASP A 89 18.05 -2.38 3.22
N PRO A 90 17.86 -2.03 1.93
CA PRO A 90 16.57 -2.11 1.27
C PRO A 90 16.05 -3.55 1.09
N SER A 91 16.88 -4.58 1.28
CA SER A 91 16.47 -5.99 1.15
C SER A 91 15.42 -6.40 2.20
N VAL A 92 15.37 -5.71 3.34
CA VAL A 92 14.45 -6.00 4.46
C VAL A 92 13.02 -5.52 4.20
N VAL A 93 12.82 -4.56 3.28
CA VAL A 93 11.54 -3.89 3.04
C VAL A 93 10.41 -4.85 2.67
N ASN A 94 10.69 -5.92 1.93
CA ASN A 94 9.65 -6.87 1.52
C ASN A 94 9.52 -8.09 2.43
N ILE A 95 10.10 -8.05 3.64
CA ILE A 95 10.01 -9.12 4.64
C ILE A 95 9.49 -8.51 5.95
N ILE A 96 8.28 -8.91 6.36
CA ILE A 96 7.63 -8.38 7.56
C ILE A 96 8.49 -8.69 8.79
N GLY A 97 8.93 -7.63 9.50
CA GLY A 97 9.68 -7.75 10.74
C GLY A 97 11.21 -7.77 10.57
N ALA A 98 11.72 -7.88 9.33
CA ALA A 98 13.16 -7.91 9.07
C ALA A 98 13.83 -6.55 9.33
N GLU A 99 13.07 -5.46 9.35
CA GLU A 99 13.56 -4.13 9.73
C GLU A 99 14.16 -4.09 11.16
N LYS A 100 13.74 -5.02 12.02
CA LYS A 100 14.23 -5.15 13.40
C LYS A 100 15.56 -5.89 13.50
N GLU A 101 15.86 -6.76 12.54
CA GLU A 101 17.09 -7.56 12.51
C GLU A 101 18.29 -6.77 11.98
N GLY A 102 18.04 -5.81 11.07
CA GLY A 102 19.07 -4.92 10.54
C GLY A 102 19.54 -3.82 11.50
N ASN A 103 18.84 -3.64 12.62
CA ASN A 103 19.08 -2.56 13.59
C ASN A 103 19.90 -3.03 14.81
N THR A 104 20.86 -3.94 14.62
CA THR A 104 21.73 -4.50 15.68
C THR A 104 22.78 -3.54 16.25
N ASN A 105 22.49 -2.24 16.30
CA ASN A 105 23.26 -1.29 17.11
C ASN A 105 22.46 -0.91 18.37
N GLU A 106 22.29 -1.86 19.28
CA GLU A 106 22.09 -1.59 20.73
C GLU A 106 23.43 -1.75 21.46
#